data_AF-A0A2N1F7B2-F1
#
_entry.id   AF-A0A2N1F7B2-F1
#
_cell.length_a   1.000
_cell.length_b   1.000
_cell.length_c   1.000
_cell.angle_alpha   90.00
_cell.angle_beta   90.00
_cell.angle_gamma   90.00
#
_symmetry.space_group_name_H-M   'P 1'
#
loop_
_entity.id
_entity.type
_entity.pdbx_description
1 polymer ?
#
loop_
_entity_poly.entity_id
_entity_poly.type
_entity_poly.pdbx_seq_one_letter_code
_entity_poly.pdbx_strand_id
1 'polypeptide(L)'
;MKKIISLSSGCSATYTSVIPKNWKTAGKDSLLKDWTIYYYFEDPLHKKQYPKGKRIRTKGMNEFKTLGERREATEILLQGIVDKLVNQHWNPLSKSYMQSNDAIDGSKSLLDSLIYYSRIKQASKSYTANIKSMIGFVEVSIYALQFQYKSVNTVTRKGIKAILRHQQETRNKRYI
;
A
#
# COMPACT_ATOMS: atom_id res chain seq x y z
N MET A 1 -18.38 -10.30 1.45
CA MET A 1 -16.92 -10.06 1.27
C MET A 1 -16.52 -8.85 2.11
N LYS A 2 -15.47 -8.96 2.94
CA LYS A 2 -14.90 -7.79 3.62
C LYS A 2 -14.15 -6.97 2.58
N LYS A 3 -14.47 -5.68 2.44
CA LYS A 3 -13.70 -4.79 1.57
C LYS A 3 -12.35 -4.52 2.25
N ILE A 4 -11.26 -4.62 1.49
CA ILE A 4 -9.86 -4.48 1.97
C ILE A 4 -9.21 -3.33 1.20
N ILE A 5 -8.37 -2.57 1.90
CA ILE A 5 -7.54 -1.49 1.41
C ILE A 5 -6.09 -1.98 1.49
N SER A 6 -5.41 -2.03 0.36
CA SER A 6 -3.98 -2.35 0.29
C SER A 6 -3.16 -1.12 0.67
N LEU A 7 -2.17 -1.28 1.54
CA LEU A 7 -1.30 -0.21 2.04
C LEU A 7 0.17 -0.49 1.67
N SER A 8 1.06 0.44 2.01
CA SER A 8 2.50 0.28 1.78
C SER A 8 3.11 -0.89 2.57
N SER A 9 4.28 -1.35 2.16
CA SER A 9 5.04 -2.43 2.83
C SER A 9 4.28 -3.75 2.98
N GLY A 10 3.33 -4.03 2.08
CA GLY A 10 2.51 -5.25 2.10
C GLY A 10 1.48 -5.30 3.24
N CYS A 11 1.27 -4.17 3.94
CA CYS A 11 0.22 -4.06 4.94
C CYS A 11 -1.16 -3.94 4.26
N SER A 12 -2.21 -4.26 5.00
CA SER A 12 -3.58 -4.03 4.54
C SER A 12 -4.50 -3.65 5.70
N ALA A 13 -5.61 -3.00 5.37
CA ALA A 13 -6.64 -2.66 6.35
C ALA A 13 -8.03 -2.97 5.80
N THR A 14 -8.96 -3.37 6.67
CA THR A 14 -10.38 -3.41 6.28
C THR A 14 -10.95 -2.00 6.26
N TYR A 15 -12.02 -1.78 5.51
CA TYR A 15 -12.78 -0.55 5.61
C TYR A 15 -13.24 -0.30 7.05
N THR A 16 -13.21 0.98 7.44
CA THR A 16 -13.64 1.44 8.75
C THR A 16 -15.14 1.18 8.94
N SER A 17 -15.49 0.77 10.15
CA SER A 17 -16.86 0.51 10.57
C SER A 17 -17.12 1.26 11.88
N VAL A 18 -18.36 1.69 12.09
CA VAL A 18 -18.76 2.41 13.30
C VAL A 18 -19.75 1.57 14.08
N ILE A 19 -19.57 1.53 15.39
CA ILE A 19 -20.56 1.07 16.36
C ILE A 19 -21.15 2.33 16.99
N PRO A 20 -22.48 2.47 17.07
CA PRO A 20 -23.50 1.58 16.51
C PRO A 20 -23.56 1.64 14.96
N LYS A 21 -23.96 0.55 14.30
CA LYS A 21 -23.98 0.47 12.82
C LYS A 21 -24.86 1.53 12.16
N ASN A 22 -25.94 1.91 12.83
CA ASN A 22 -26.90 2.92 12.38
C ASN A 22 -26.55 4.35 12.83
N TRP A 23 -25.30 4.64 13.22
CA TRP A 23 -24.89 5.95 13.75
C TRP A 23 -25.35 7.17 12.92
N LYS A 24 -25.45 7.03 11.59
CA LYS A 24 -25.97 8.08 10.68
C LYS A 24 -27.45 8.40 10.90
N THR A 25 -28.26 7.41 11.23
CA THR A 25 -29.72 7.53 11.36
C THR A 25 -30.21 7.35 12.80
N ALA A 26 -29.33 6.99 13.73
CA ALA A 26 -29.69 6.68 15.10
C ALA A 26 -30.25 7.91 15.84
N GLY A 27 -31.30 7.69 16.65
CA GLY A 27 -31.91 8.71 17.49
C GLY A 27 -31.10 9.05 18.74
N LYS A 28 -31.70 9.87 19.63
CA LYS A 28 -31.04 10.42 20.83
C LYS A 28 -30.54 9.33 21.79
N ASP A 29 -31.19 8.18 21.85
CA ASP A 29 -30.77 7.03 22.68
C ASP A 29 -29.37 6.52 22.33
N SER A 30 -28.89 6.79 21.12
CA SER A 30 -27.51 6.45 20.75
C SER A 30 -26.46 7.30 21.45
N LEU A 31 -26.84 8.44 22.03
CA LEU A 31 -25.93 9.29 22.82
C LEU A 31 -25.54 8.63 24.15
N LEU A 32 -26.42 7.79 24.69
CA LEU A 32 -26.18 6.98 25.88
C LEU A 32 -25.20 5.82 25.63
N LYS A 33 -24.96 5.49 24.35
CA LYS A 33 -24.06 4.42 23.94
C LYS A 33 -22.70 4.99 23.55
N ASP A 34 -21.67 4.22 23.85
CA ASP A 34 -20.32 4.50 23.37
C ASP A 34 -20.24 4.24 21.87
N TRP A 35 -19.96 5.30 21.10
CA TRP A 35 -19.60 5.16 19.71
C TRP A 35 -18.14 4.74 19.59
N THR A 36 -17.84 3.89 18.62
CA THR A 36 -16.47 3.40 18.38
C THR A 36 -16.29 3.14 16.90
N ILE A 37 -15.27 3.74 16.32
CA ILE A 37 -14.79 3.38 14.99
C ILE A 37 -13.82 2.20 15.14
N TYR A 38 -13.92 1.20 14.27
CA TYR A 38 -12.99 0.09 14.25
C TYR A 38 -12.67 -0.38 12.83
N TYR A 39 -11.49 -0.97 12.69
CA TYR A 39 -11.04 -1.67 11.50
C TYR A 39 -10.02 -2.74 11.90
N TYR A 40 -9.76 -3.70 11.02
CA TYR A 40 -8.66 -4.65 11.17
C TYR A 40 -7.47 -4.18 10.35
N PHE A 41 -6.30 -4.17 10.96
CA PHE A 41 -5.03 -3.87 10.31
C PHE A 41 -4.17 -5.14 10.29
N GLU A 42 -3.63 -5.46 9.12
CA GLU A 42 -2.76 -6.60 8.87
C GLU A 42 -1.38 -6.10 8.47
N ASP A 43 -0.36 -6.63 9.14
CA ASP A 43 1.05 -6.35 8.88
C ASP A 43 1.77 -7.70 8.72
N PRO A 44 2.45 -7.94 7.58
CA PRO A 44 3.22 -9.16 7.36
C PRO A 44 4.24 -9.45 8.46
N LEU A 45 4.88 -8.42 9.03
CA LEU A 45 5.87 -8.56 10.09
C LEU A 45 5.25 -9.07 11.39
N HIS A 46 3.99 -8.74 11.63
CA HIS A 46 3.25 -9.15 12.81
C HIS A 46 2.29 -10.32 12.55
N LYS A 47 2.37 -10.98 11.39
CA LYS A 47 1.44 -12.06 11.02
C LYS A 47 1.46 -13.25 11.98
N LYS A 48 2.61 -13.54 12.58
CA LYS A 48 2.72 -14.58 13.64
C LYS A 48 1.92 -14.22 14.89
N GLN A 49 1.90 -12.93 15.27
CA GLN A 49 1.19 -12.45 16.46
C GLN A 49 -0.29 -12.18 16.18
N TYR A 50 -0.62 -11.70 14.98
CA TYR A 50 -1.98 -11.37 14.55
C TYR A 50 -2.31 -12.03 13.19
N PRO A 51 -2.61 -13.34 13.17
CA PRO A 51 -2.83 -14.09 11.92
C PRO A 51 -4.03 -13.59 11.10
N LYS A 52 -5.00 -12.95 11.77
CA LYS A 52 -6.23 -12.39 11.18
C LYS A 52 -6.27 -10.85 11.25
N GLY A 53 -5.11 -10.24 11.46
CA GLY A 53 -4.98 -8.81 11.74
C GLY A 53 -5.39 -8.42 13.15
N LYS A 54 -4.98 -7.22 13.57
CA LYS A 54 -5.37 -6.63 14.86
C LYS A 54 -6.53 -5.68 14.65
N ARG A 55 -7.53 -5.79 15.52
CA ARG A 55 -8.64 -4.82 15.56
C ARG A 55 -8.16 -3.52 16.21
N ILE A 56 -8.09 -2.46 15.42
CA ILE A 56 -7.84 -1.09 15.89
C ILE A 56 -9.19 -0.44 16.22
N ARG A 57 -9.24 0.30 17.33
CA ARG A 57 -10.42 1.00 17.82
C ARG A 57 -10.07 2.47 18.06
N THR A 58 -10.93 3.35 17.58
CA THR A 58 -10.82 4.80 17.78
C THR A 58 -12.07 5.31 18.46
N LYS A 59 -11.87 6.03 19.56
CA LYS A 59 -12.88 6.84 20.26
C LYS A 59 -12.51 8.32 20.10
N GLY A 60 -13.39 9.23 20.50
CA GLY A 60 -13.17 10.68 20.44
C GLY A 60 -14.43 11.47 20.10
N MET A 61 -15.43 10.81 19.51
CA MET A 61 -16.75 11.39 19.23
C MET A 61 -17.70 11.38 20.44
N ASN A 62 -17.40 10.62 21.50
CA ASN A 62 -18.33 10.45 22.64
C ASN A 62 -18.38 11.67 23.58
N GLU A 63 -17.47 12.62 23.42
CA GLU A 63 -17.44 13.86 24.21
C GLU A 63 -18.58 14.80 23.81
N PHE A 64 -18.93 14.81 22.51
CA PHE A 64 -20.01 15.61 21.95
C PHE A 64 -21.37 15.16 22.47
N LYS A 65 -22.20 16.13 22.90
CA LYS A 65 -23.49 15.87 23.57
C LYS A 65 -24.67 15.90 22.62
N THR A 66 -24.50 16.45 21.42
CA THR A 66 -25.55 16.44 20.39
C THR A 66 -25.29 15.38 19.31
N LEU A 67 -26.34 14.91 18.66
CA LEU A 67 -26.22 13.96 17.54
C LEU A 67 -25.52 14.57 16.33
N GLY A 68 -25.75 15.86 16.06
CA GLY A 68 -25.14 16.56 14.93
C GLY A 68 -23.62 16.59 15.08
N GLU A 69 -23.14 17.15 16.20
CA GLU A 69 -21.71 17.23 16.50
C GLU A 69 -21.06 15.84 16.57
N ARG A 70 -21.71 14.86 17.20
CA ARG A 70 -21.16 13.51 17.32
C ARG A 70 -21.02 12.83 15.95
N ARG A 71 -21.95 13.06 15.02
CA ARG A 71 -21.88 12.55 13.64
C ARG A 71 -20.78 13.24 12.86
N GLU A 72 -20.71 14.57 12.94
CA GLU A 72 -19.66 15.37 12.28
C GLU A 72 -18.27 14.94 12.75
N ALA A 73 -18.06 14.83 14.07
CA ALA A 73 -16.82 14.32 14.64
C ALA A 73 -16.51 12.89 14.18
N THR A 74 -17.52 12.04 14.05
CA THR A 74 -17.34 10.68 13.51
C THR A 74 -16.88 10.70 12.06
N GLU A 75 -17.42 11.59 11.22
CA GLU A 75 -17.00 11.76 9.83
C GLU A 75 -15.57 12.28 9.73
N ILE A 76 -15.22 13.30 10.51
CA ILE A 76 -13.86 13.84 10.60
C ILE A 76 -12.87 12.73 11.01
N LEU A 77 -13.21 11.94 12.02
CA LEU A 77 -12.36 10.82 12.47
C LEU A 77 -12.24 9.73 11.41
N LEU A 78 -13.32 9.39 10.70
CA LEU A 78 -13.28 8.42 9.61
C LEU A 78 -12.34 8.90 8.49
N GLN A 79 -12.46 10.16 8.08
CA GLN A 79 -11.63 10.75 7.05
C GLN A 79 -10.16 10.81 7.50
N GLY A 80 -9.91 11.23 8.75
CA GLY A 80 -8.57 11.28 9.33
C GLY A 80 -7.91 9.89 9.44
N ILE A 81 -8.67 8.84 9.76
CA ILE A 81 -8.15 7.47 9.76
C ILE A 81 -7.73 7.04 8.34
N VAL A 82 -8.58 7.31 7.34
CA VAL A 82 -8.27 6.96 5.95
C VAL A 82 -7.04 7.72 5.46
N ASP A 83 -6.99 9.03 5.67
CA ASP A 83 -5.84 9.87 5.31
C ASP A 83 -4.56 9.39 5.98
N LYS A 84 -4.60 9.13 7.29
CA LYS A 84 -3.45 8.67 8.07
C LYS A 84 -2.93 7.31 7.59
N LEU A 85 -3.81 6.39 7.21
CA LEU A 85 -3.42 5.06 6.71
C LEU A 85 -2.91 5.12 5.27
N VAL A 86 -3.66 5.78 4.38
CA VAL A 86 -3.44 5.73 2.93
C VAL A 86 -2.38 6.74 2.49
N ASN A 87 -2.50 7.99 2.92
CA ASN A 87 -1.66 9.09 2.45
C ASN A 87 -0.41 9.26 3.32
N GLN A 88 -0.54 9.15 4.64
CA GLN A 88 0.60 9.30 5.55
C GLN A 88 1.35 7.98 5.80
N HIS A 89 0.81 6.85 5.33
CA HIS A 89 1.40 5.53 5.51
C HIS A 89 1.60 5.14 6.98
N TRP A 90 0.71 5.52 7.89
CA TRP A 90 0.82 5.16 9.30
C TRP A 90 0.58 3.67 9.57
N ASN A 91 1.44 3.04 10.38
CA ASN A 91 1.22 1.70 10.92
C ASN A 91 0.75 1.80 12.39
N PRO A 92 -0.50 1.40 12.70
CA PRO A 92 -1.04 1.48 14.06
C PRO A 92 -0.51 0.38 15.00
N LEU A 93 0.14 -0.67 14.49
CA LEU A 93 0.78 -1.69 15.31
C LEU A 93 2.11 -1.22 15.88
N SER A 94 2.98 -0.72 15.01
CA SER A 94 4.29 -0.18 15.38
C SER A 94 4.22 1.25 15.93
N LYS A 95 3.09 1.94 15.72
CA LYS A 95 2.90 3.37 16.02
C LYS A 95 3.97 4.24 15.36
N SER A 96 4.29 3.92 14.11
CA SER A 96 5.24 4.66 13.30
C SER A 96 4.69 4.85 11.90
N TYR A 97 5.14 5.90 11.22
CA TYR A 97 4.93 6.01 9.79
C TYR A 97 5.74 4.90 9.11
N MET A 98 5.07 4.07 8.32
CA MET A 98 5.74 3.14 7.43
C MET A 98 6.56 4.03 6.51
N GLN A 99 7.88 3.87 6.58
CA GLN A 99 8.72 4.44 5.55
C GLN A 99 8.16 3.93 4.23
N SER A 100 7.77 4.85 3.33
CA SER A 100 7.79 4.46 1.95
C SER A 100 9.23 4.00 1.74
N ASN A 101 9.39 2.72 1.44
CA ASN A 101 10.69 2.21 1.01
C ASN A 101 10.96 2.73 -0.41
N ASP A 102 10.90 4.06 -0.55
CA ASP A 102 11.33 4.83 -1.69
C ASP A 102 12.86 4.98 -1.65
N ALA A 103 13.51 4.79 -0.51
CA ALA A 103 14.94 4.51 -0.52
C ALA A 103 15.16 3.15 -1.19
N ILE A 104 15.68 3.15 -2.43
CA ILE A 104 16.33 1.96 -2.99
C ILE A 104 17.51 1.67 -2.05
N ASP A 105 17.41 0.58 -1.30
CA ASP A 105 18.57 -0.07 -0.74
C ASP A 105 18.98 -1.24 -1.64
N GLY A 106 20.18 -1.79 -1.42
CA GLY A 106 20.67 -2.91 -2.20
C GLY A 106 19.81 -4.17 -2.10
N SER A 107 18.86 -4.24 -1.14
CA SER A 107 18.03 -5.41 -0.87
C SER A 107 16.77 -5.48 -1.74
N LYS A 108 16.33 -4.35 -2.33
CA LYS A 108 15.17 -4.30 -3.24
C LYS A 108 15.40 -5.11 -4.51
N SER A 109 14.31 -5.63 -5.09
CA SER A 109 14.41 -6.34 -6.36
C SER A 109 14.89 -5.42 -7.48
N LEU A 110 15.47 -6.01 -8.53
CA LEU A 110 15.87 -5.25 -9.72
C LEU A 110 14.67 -4.52 -10.35
N LEU A 111 13.51 -5.17 -10.42
CA LEU A 111 12.31 -4.59 -11.03
C LEU A 111 11.77 -3.42 -10.22
N ASP A 112 11.67 -3.58 -8.89
CA ASP A 112 11.21 -2.49 -8.01
C ASP A 112 12.13 -1.27 -8.10
N SER A 113 13.44 -1.50 -8.18
CA SER A 113 14.44 -0.44 -8.32
C SER A 113 14.29 0.33 -9.64
N LEU A 114 14.01 -0.37 -10.75
CA LEU A 114 13.76 0.26 -12.06
C LEU A 114 12.47 1.07 -12.07
N ILE A 115 11.39 0.53 -11.49
CA ILE A 115 10.10 1.22 -11.37
C ILE A 115 10.26 2.48 -10.53
N TYR A 116 10.96 2.39 -9.40
CA TYR A 116 11.23 3.55 -8.55
C TYR A 116 11.99 4.63 -9.31
N TYR A 117 13.09 4.28 -9.99
CA TYR A 117 13.86 5.24 -10.79
C TYR A 117 13.00 5.96 -11.83
N SER A 118 12.07 5.25 -12.49
CA SER A 118 11.16 5.85 -13.48
C SER A 118 10.23 6.93 -12.90
N ARG A 119 9.96 6.90 -11.59
CA ARG A 119 9.09 7.86 -10.90
C ARG A 119 9.84 9.10 -10.45
N ILE A 120 11.08 8.95 -10.01
CA ILE A 120 11.90 10.06 -9.50
C ILE A 120 12.69 10.79 -10.58
N LYS A 121 12.91 10.15 -11.75
CA LYS A 121 13.69 10.76 -12.83
C LYS A 121 12.90 11.91 -13.45
N GLN A 122 13.40 13.13 -13.24
CA GLN A 122 12.91 14.32 -13.95
C GLN A 122 13.38 14.26 -15.41
N ALA A 123 12.44 14.10 -16.34
CA ALA A 123 12.68 14.06 -17.77
C ALA A 123 11.43 14.47 -18.56
N SER A 124 11.58 14.66 -19.88
CA SER A 124 10.46 14.99 -20.76
C SER A 124 9.41 13.87 -20.78
N LYS A 125 8.14 14.22 -21.05
CA LYS A 125 7.03 13.26 -21.11
C LYS A 125 7.32 12.09 -22.08
N SER A 126 7.87 12.41 -23.25
CA SER A 126 8.26 11.42 -24.26
C SER A 126 9.34 10.46 -23.75
N TYR A 127 10.36 10.99 -23.09
CA TYR A 127 11.43 10.16 -22.53
C TYR A 127 10.94 9.26 -21.39
N THR A 128 10.08 9.77 -20.51
CA THR A 128 9.46 8.99 -19.43
C THR A 128 8.57 7.87 -19.98
N ALA A 129 7.86 8.11 -21.08
CA ALA A 129 7.06 7.08 -21.76
C ALA A 129 7.96 5.97 -22.33
N ASN A 130 9.10 6.33 -22.94
CA ASN A 130 10.09 5.37 -23.43
C ASN A 130 10.67 4.52 -22.29
N ILE A 131 11.03 5.13 -21.16
CA ILE A 131 11.51 4.40 -19.97
C ILE A 131 10.48 3.38 -19.51
N LYS A 132 9.21 3.78 -19.35
CA LYS A 132 8.14 2.87 -18.91
C LYS A 132 7.97 1.69 -19.87
N SER A 133 8.00 1.96 -21.17
CA SER A 133 7.96 0.93 -22.21
C SER A 133 9.13 -0.04 -22.09
N MET A 134 10.36 0.48 -21.91
CA MET A 134 11.55 -0.34 -21.72
C MET A 134 11.48 -1.21 -20.46
N ILE A 135 10.98 -0.67 -19.34
CA ILE A 135 10.79 -1.43 -18.10
C ILE A 135 9.83 -2.60 -18.33
N GLY A 136 8.72 -2.39 -19.05
CA GLY A 136 7.79 -3.48 -19.38
C GLY A 136 8.45 -4.61 -20.19
N PHE A 137 9.35 -4.29 -21.13
CA PHE A 137 10.12 -5.33 -21.84
C PHE A 137 11.15 -6.02 -20.93
N VAL A 138 11.74 -5.30 -19.98
CA VAL A 138 12.72 -5.85 -19.03
C VAL A 138 12.02 -6.79 -18.05
N GLU A 139 10.84 -6.41 -17.57
CA GLU A 139 9.99 -7.18 -16.67
C GLU A 139 9.75 -8.60 -17.20
N VAL A 140 9.33 -8.73 -18.46
CA VAL A 140 9.12 -10.04 -19.12
C VAL A 140 10.37 -10.93 -19.03
N SER A 141 11.54 -10.33 -19.27
CA SER A 141 12.81 -11.07 -19.24
C SER A 141 13.27 -11.39 -17.81
N ILE A 142 13.00 -10.51 -16.85
CA ILE A 142 13.26 -10.76 -15.43
C ILE A 142 12.47 -11.97 -14.94
N TYR A 143 11.17 -12.06 -15.26
CA TYR A 143 10.35 -13.22 -14.89
C TYR A 143 10.78 -14.50 -15.60
N ALA A 144 11.03 -14.44 -16.92
CA ALA A 144 11.45 -15.61 -17.69
C ALA A 144 12.75 -16.23 -17.16
N LEU A 145 13.69 -15.39 -16.72
CA LEU A 145 14.99 -15.80 -16.19
C LEU A 145 15.02 -15.95 -14.66
N GLN A 146 13.86 -15.85 -13.99
CA GLN A 146 13.71 -16.00 -12.53
C GLN A 146 14.53 -15.00 -11.70
N PHE A 147 14.67 -13.76 -12.19
CA PHE A 147 15.37 -12.67 -11.48
C PHE A 147 14.45 -11.82 -10.58
N GLN A 148 13.13 -12.05 -10.58
CA GLN A 148 12.15 -11.23 -9.83
C GLN A 148 12.38 -11.22 -8.32
N TYR A 149 13.00 -12.28 -7.77
CA TYR A 149 13.30 -12.39 -6.34
C TYR A 149 14.72 -11.94 -5.99
N LYS A 150 15.55 -11.58 -6.98
CA LYS A 150 16.93 -11.17 -6.74
C LYS A 150 17.00 -9.71 -6.35
N SER A 151 17.67 -9.47 -5.23
CA SER A 151 18.03 -8.12 -4.81
C SER A 151 18.99 -7.47 -5.80
N VAL A 152 18.90 -6.15 -5.98
CA VAL A 152 19.69 -5.40 -6.96
C VAL A 152 21.19 -5.55 -6.72
N ASN A 153 21.64 -5.69 -5.47
CA ASN A 153 23.04 -5.92 -5.11
C ASN A 153 23.55 -7.32 -5.49
N THR A 154 22.67 -8.31 -5.69
CA THR A 154 23.06 -9.67 -6.10
C THR A 154 23.00 -9.87 -7.62
N VAL A 155 22.46 -8.90 -8.37
CA VAL A 155 22.41 -8.96 -9.83
C VAL A 155 23.81 -8.72 -10.40
N THR A 156 24.40 -9.78 -10.96
CA THR A 156 25.71 -9.71 -11.59
C THR A 156 25.65 -9.15 -13.00
N ARG A 157 26.79 -8.67 -13.52
CA ARG A 157 26.93 -8.28 -14.94
C ARG A 157 26.50 -9.38 -15.90
N LYS A 158 26.77 -10.65 -15.57
CA LYS A 158 26.33 -11.81 -16.36
C LYS A 158 24.80 -11.92 -16.39
N GLY A 159 24.13 -11.67 -15.26
CA GLY A 159 22.67 -11.63 -15.18
C GLY A 159 22.07 -10.52 -16.05
N ILE A 160 22.63 -9.31 -16.02
CA ILE A 160 22.18 -8.20 -16.88
C ILE A 160 22.33 -8.57 -18.36
N LYS A 161 23.46 -9.15 -18.76
CA LYS A 161 23.66 -9.63 -20.14
C LYS A 161 22.63 -10.68 -20.54
N ALA A 162 22.27 -11.60 -19.64
CA ALA A 162 21.25 -12.61 -19.90
C ALA A 162 19.87 -11.98 -20.13
N ILE A 163 19.48 -11.00 -19.31
CA ILE A 163 18.23 -10.24 -19.48
C ILE A 163 18.18 -9.57 -20.85
N LEU A 164 19.24 -8.85 -21.24
CA LEU A 164 19.29 -8.15 -22.53
C LEU A 164 19.30 -9.11 -23.73
N ARG A 165 19.98 -10.26 -23.64
CA ARG A 165 19.95 -11.30 -24.69
C ARG A 165 18.56 -11.89 -24.86
N HIS A 166 17.89 -12.23 -23.76
CA HIS A 166 16.52 -12.72 -23.81
C HIS A 166 15.56 -11.69 -24.45
N GLN A 167 15.74 -10.39 -24.18
CA GLN A 167 14.96 -9.34 -24.85
C GLN A 167 15.19 -9.32 -26.37
N GLN A 168 16.44 -9.46 -26.82
CA GLN A 168 16.78 -9.51 -28.24
C GLN A 168 16.10 -10.70 -28.93
N GLU A 169 16.17 -11.88 -28.32
CA GLU A 169 15.57 -13.11 -28.86
C GLU A 169 14.04 -13.06 -28.91
N THR A 170 13.41 -12.51 -27.88
CA THR A 170 11.93 -12.40 -27.81
C THR A 170 11.37 -11.35 -28.75
N ARG A 171 12.11 -10.27 -29.04
CA ARG A 171 11.69 -9.25 -30.02
C ARG A 171 11.81 -9.72 -31.47
N ASN A 172 12.85 -10.47 -31.80
CA ASN A 172 13.05 -10.96 -33.18
C ASN A 172 11.99 -11.99 -33.61
N LYS A 173 11.37 -12.70 -32.66
CA LYS A 173 10.29 -13.67 -32.95
C LYS A 173 8.93 -13.04 -33.29
N ARG A 174 8.75 -11.72 -33.13
CA ARG A 174 7.51 -11.03 -33.54
C ARG A 174 7.52 -10.54 -34.99
N TYR A 175 8.62 -10.77 -35.72
CA TYR A 175 8.82 -10.35 -37.11
C TYR A 175 9.05 -11.52 -38.07
N ILE A 176 8.63 -12.73 -37.70
CA ILE A 176 8.55 -13.91 -38.58
C ILE A 176 7.10 -14.36 -38.62
#